data_AF-A0A966MIL7-F1
#
_entry.id   AF-A0A966MIL7-F1
#
_cell.length_a   1.000
_cell.length_b   1.000
_cell.length_c   1.000
_cell.angle_alpha   90.00
_cell.angle_beta   90.00
_cell.angle_gamma   90.00
#
_symmetry.space_group_name_H-M   'P 1'
#
loop_
_entity.id
_entity.type
_entity.pdbx_description
1 polymer ?
#
loop_
_entity_poly.entity_id
_entity_poly.type
_entity_poly.pdbx_seq_one_letter_code
_entity_poly.pdbx_strand_id
1 'polypeptide(L)'
;QLVAWTLAQGYPGLENLALIPGTVGASPVQNIGAYGVELQDRFESLDAVDLRDGRLLRLDSAACAFGYRDSIFKHGPNQAQGGSRDMGLAGRVLITRVRLRLPKRWRADLGYLDLERRSAETGIADPTPQQVFDWVCDIRRHKLPDPARIGNAGSFFKNPTVTPEQCADIIGREPKVVHYPMPDGSVKLAAGWLIDACGWKGKSVGRAGVYEKQALVLVNRGGAADPCTGGEVVTLAKAIQTSVYERFGIRLEPEPVVI
;
A
#
# COMPACT_ATOMS: atom_id res chain seq x y z
N GLN A 1 15.58 -1.86 -6.44
CA GLN A 1 16.61 -1.64 -7.48
C GLN A 1 16.49 -0.24 -8.09
N LEU A 2 15.39 0.09 -8.79
CA LEU A 2 15.20 1.43 -9.38
C LEU A 2 15.45 2.58 -8.39
N VAL A 3 14.85 2.53 -7.20
CA VAL A 3 15.01 3.58 -6.17
C VAL A 3 16.49 3.80 -5.78
N ALA A 4 17.23 2.72 -5.54
CA ALA A 4 18.66 2.82 -5.22
C ALA A 4 19.46 3.36 -6.41
N TRP A 5 19.12 2.94 -7.63
CA TRP A 5 19.74 3.44 -8.84
C TRP A 5 19.50 4.95 -9.02
N THR A 6 18.27 5.45 -8.82
CA THR A 6 17.99 6.89 -8.96
C THR A 6 18.78 7.72 -7.96
N LEU A 7 18.91 7.25 -6.71
CA LEU A 7 19.73 7.92 -5.70
C LEU A 7 21.22 7.93 -6.08
N ALA A 8 21.75 6.80 -6.58
CA ALA A 8 23.14 6.73 -7.05
C ALA A 8 23.43 7.65 -8.25
N GLN A 9 22.40 7.97 -9.05
CA GLN A 9 22.50 8.94 -10.15
C GLN A 9 22.27 10.39 -9.71
N GLY A 10 22.03 10.66 -8.42
CA GLY A 10 21.72 12.00 -7.92
C GLY A 10 20.30 12.48 -8.27
N TYR A 11 19.36 11.55 -8.47
CA TYR A 11 17.95 11.82 -8.74
C TYR A 11 17.08 11.42 -7.53
N PRO A 12 16.95 12.28 -6.51
CA PRO A 12 16.13 12.00 -5.34
C PRO A 12 14.64 12.14 -5.63
N GLY A 13 13.80 11.65 -4.71
CA GLY A 13 12.35 11.75 -4.74
C GLY A 13 11.61 10.42 -4.68
N LEU A 14 12.32 9.28 -4.58
CA LEU A 14 11.73 7.93 -4.48
C LEU A 14 12.11 7.19 -3.19
N GLU A 15 12.94 7.79 -2.34
CA GLU A 15 13.48 7.20 -1.10
C GLU A 15 12.39 6.69 -0.15
N ASN A 16 11.25 7.37 -0.03
CA ASN A 16 10.10 6.92 0.77
C ASN A 16 9.48 5.61 0.24
N LEU A 17 9.65 5.30 -1.06
CA LEU A 17 9.17 4.08 -1.72
C LEU A 17 10.21 2.94 -1.70
N ALA A 18 11.31 3.10 -0.96
CA ALA A 18 12.35 2.10 -0.87
C ALA A 18 11.83 0.76 -0.33
N LEU A 19 12.43 -0.33 -0.82
CA LEU A 19 12.13 -1.70 -0.40
C LEU A 19 10.65 -2.13 -0.56
N ILE A 20 9.91 -1.47 -1.46
CA ILE A 20 8.65 -2.02 -2.00
C ILE A 20 9.01 -3.11 -3.01
N PRO A 21 8.50 -4.35 -2.86
CA PRO A 21 8.74 -5.43 -3.82
C PRO A 21 7.92 -5.22 -5.10
N GLY A 22 8.27 -5.99 -6.14
CA GLY A 22 7.56 -5.99 -7.42
C GLY A 22 8.31 -5.27 -8.53
N THR A 23 7.57 -4.88 -9.57
CA THR A 23 8.13 -4.30 -10.80
C THR A 23 7.71 -2.84 -10.96
N VAL A 24 8.47 -2.11 -11.77
CA VAL A 24 8.12 -0.74 -12.18
C VAL A 24 6.78 -0.73 -12.94
N GLY A 25 6.50 -1.74 -13.77
CA GLY A 25 5.24 -1.81 -14.52
C GLY A 25 4.00 -2.04 -13.64
N ALA A 26 4.15 -2.71 -12.49
CA ALA A 26 3.05 -2.92 -11.54
C ALA A 26 2.83 -1.71 -10.62
N SER A 27 3.80 -0.80 -10.49
CA SER A 27 3.72 0.31 -9.56
C SER A 27 2.52 1.24 -9.78
N PRO A 28 2.10 1.56 -11.03
CA PRO A 28 0.95 2.43 -11.27
C PRO A 28 -0.38 1.73 -10.99
N VAL A 29 -0.45 0.40 -11.12
CA VAL A 29 -1.72 -0.35 -11.02
C VAL A 29 -2.41 -0.08 -9.69
N GLN A 30 -1.66 -0.06 -8.59
CA GLN A 30 -2.21 0.24 -7.26
C GLN A 30 -1.72 1.56 -6.70
N ASN A 31 -1.16 2.45 -7.52
CA ASN A 31 -0.53 3.69 -7.05
C ASN A 31 0.31 3.45 -5.78
N ILE A 32 1.40 2.68 -5.91
CA ILE A 32 2.18 2.25 -4.73
C ILE A 32 2.53 3.44 -3.84
N GLY A 33 2.47 3.25 -2.54
CA GLY A 33 2.76 4.33 -1.60
C GLY A 33 3.27 3.82 -0.27
N ALA A 34 4.21 4.54 0.31
CA ALA A 34 4.73 4.28 1.63
C ALA A 34 5.31 5.56 2.22
N TYR A 35 5.25 5.68 3.55
CA TYR A 35 5.88 6.77 4.28
C TYR A 35 5.55 8.17 3.75
N GLY A 36 4.26 8.44 3.48
CA GLY A 36 3.79 9.78 3.07
C GLY A 36 3.84 10.07 1.58
N VAL A 37 4.53 9.25 0.78
CA VAL A 37 4.66 9.43 -0.68
C VAL A 37 3.92 8.32 -1.42
N GLU A 38 3.23 8.68 -2.50
CA GLU A 38 2.63 7.78 -3.47
C GLU A 38 3.28 7.93 -4.85
N LEU A 39 3.11 6.94 -5.73
CA LEU A 39 3.70 6.96 -7.07
C LEU A 39 3.22 8.20 -7.86
N GLN A 40 1.93 8.53 -7.75
CA GLN A 40 1.33 9.67 -8.44
C GLN A 40 2.10 10.98 -8.20
N ASP A 41 2.73 11.16 -7.03
CA ASP A 41 3.46 12.38 -6.67
C ASP A 41 4.75 12.56 -7.48
N ARG A 42 5.22 11.48 -8.12
CA ARG A 42 6.44 11.41 -8.93
C ARG A 42 6.16 10.88 -10.33
N PHE A 43 4.90 10.66 -10.69
CA PHE A 43 4.51 10.11 -11.97
C PHE A 43 4.43 11.21 -13.05
N GLU A 44 4.88 10.90 -14.26
CA GLU A 44 4.69 11.76 -15.43
C GLU A 44 3.73 11.13 -16.42
N SER A 45 4.07 9.93 -16.92
CA SER A 45 3.24 9.17 -17.85
C SER A 45 3.72 7.73 -17.95
N LEU A 46 2.93 6.88 -18.60
CA LEU A 46 3.31 5.50 -18.94
C LEU A 46 2.94 5.16 -20.39
N ASP A 47 3.66 4.18 -20.95
CA ASP A 47 3.27 3.53 -22.21
C ASP A 47 2.70 2.15 -21.88
N ALA A 48 1.64 1.77 -22.59
CA ALA A 48 0.98 0.47 -22.48
C ALA A 48 0.60 -0.06 -23.87
N VAL A 49 0.32 -1.35 -23.95
CA VAL A 49 -0.27 -2.01 -25.13
C VAL A 49 -1.73 -2.34 -24.80
N ASP A 50 -2.68 -1.93 -25.63
CA ASP A 50 -4.06 -2.43 -25.56
C ASP A 50 -4.07 -3.86 -26.12
N LEU A 51 -4.39 -4.83 -25.27
CA LEU A 51 -4.33 -6.25 -25.60
C LEU A 51 -5.42 -6.68 -26.59
N ARG A 52 -6.42 -5.83 -26.84
CA ARG A 52 -7.50 -6.14 -27.80
C ARG A 52 -7.07 -5.98 -29.25
N ASP A 53 -6.26 -4.96 -29.54
CA ASP A 53 -5.87 -4.61 -30.91
C ASP A 53 -4.35 -4.42 -31.10
N GLY A 54 -3.56 -4.58 -30.04
CA GLY A 54 -2.10 -4.46 -30.06
C GLY A 54 -1.59 -3.01 -30.15
N ARG A 55 -2.45 -1.99 -30.06
CA ARG A 55 -2.04 -0.60 -30.22
C ARG A 55 -1.33 -0.07 -28.98
N LEU A 56 -0.36 0.81 -29.21
CA LEU A 56 0.33 1.54 -28.15
C LEU A 56 -0.55 2.67 -27.62
N LEU A 57 -0.63 2.76 -26.30
CA LEU A 57 -1.31 3.81 -25.55
C LEU A 57 -0.28 4.56 -24.71
N ARG A 58 -0.41 5.88 -24.63
CA ARG A 58 0.31 6.70 -23.65
C ARG A 58 -0.71 7.34 -22.71
N LEU A 59 -0.52 7.13 -21.41
CA LEU A 59 -1.40 7.65 -20.38
C LEU A 59 -0.61 8.59 -19.48
N ASP A 60 -1.11 9.79 -19.26
CA ASP A 60 -0.60 10.72 -18.27
C ASP A 60 -1.24 10.47 -16.90
N SER A 61 -0.88 11.28 -15.90
CA SER A 61 -1.39 11.11 -14.53
C SER A 61 -2.92 11.23 -14.45
N ALA A 62 -3.52 12.12 -15.23
CA ALA A 62 -4.96 12.34 -15.21
C ALA A 62 -5.70 11.13 -15.80
N ALA A 63 -5.20 10.59 -16.91
CA ALA A 63 -5.76 9.40 -17.56
C ALA A 63 -5.61 8.12 -16.71
N CYS A 64 -4.59 8.04 -15.84
CA CYS A 64 -4.42 6.91 -14.93
C CYS A 64 -5.42 6.92 -13.76
N ALA A 65 -6.06 8.06 -13.48
CA ALA A 65 -7.05 8.24 -12.41
C ALA A 65 -6.58 7.63 -11.07
N PHE A 66 -5.39 8.01 -10.62
CA PHE A 66 -4.82 7.49 -9.38
C PHE A 66 -5.67 7.88 -8.16
N GLY A 67 -5.74 6.95 -7.21
CA GLY A 67 -6.31 7.15 -5.88
C GLY A 67 -5.58 6.29 -4.84
N TYR A 68 -6.06 6.31 -3.60
CA TYR A 68 -5.44 5.55 -2.52
C TYR A 68 -5.53 4.04 -2.81
N ARG A 69 -4.36 3.41 -3.07
CA ARG A 69 -4.26 2.00 -3.48
C ARG A 69 -5.06 1.65 -4.73
N ASP A 70 -5.24 2.63 -5.61
CA ASP A 70 -6.18 2.54 -6.71
C ASP A 70 -5.72 3.26 -7.98
N SER A 71 -6.22 2.76 -9.11
CA SER A 71 -6.06 3.39 -10.43
C SER A 71 -7.06 2.79 -11.41
N ILE A 72 -7.13 3.37 -12.60
CA ILE A 72 -7.94 2.84 -13.70
C ILE A 72 -7.61 1.40 -14.11
N PHE A 73 -6.39 0.92 -13.80
CA PHE A 73 -5.93 -0.43 -14.14
C PHE A 73 -6.50 -1.52 -13.22
N LYS A 74 -7.18 -1.16 -12.11
CA LYS A 74 -7.81 -2.12 -11.18
C LYS A 74 -9.30 -2.34 -11.46
N HIS A 75 -9.90 -1.48 -12.27
CA HIS A 75 -11.34 -1.50 -12.53
C HIS A 75 -11.63 -2.08 -13.92
N GLY A 76 -12.63 -2.96 -13.98
CA GLY A 76 -13.18 -3.40 -15.27
C GLY A 76 -14.02 -2.29 -15.93
N PRO A 77 -14.40 -2.48 -17.21
CA PRO A 77 -15.42 -1.64 -17.84
C PRO A 77 -16.69 -1.61 -16.98
N ASN A 78 -17.31 -0.44 -16.76
CA ASN A 78 -18.49 -0.22 -15.91
C ASN A 78 -18.32 -0.30 -14.38
N GLN A 79 -17.09 -0.37 -13.84
CA GLN A 79 -16.84 -0.34 -12.38
C GLN A 79 -16.20 0.96 -11.85
N ALA A 80 -15.83 1.89 -12.74
CA ALA A 80 -15.30 3.19 -12.33
C ALA A 80 -16.40 4.06 -11.68
N GLN A 81 -16.27 4.36 -10.38
CA GLN A 81 -17.09 5.38 -9.72
C GLN A 81 -16.56 6.76 -10.09
N GLY A 82 -17.40 7.59 -10.73
CA GLY A 82 -17.07 8.96 -11.14
C GLY A 82 -16.79 9.12 -12.64
N GLY A 83 -17.79 9.67 -13.35
CA GLY A 83 -17.61 10.39 -14.62
C GLY A 83 -17.31 9.59 -15.90
N SER A 84 -16.62 8.45 -15.84
CA SER A 84 -16.24 7.72 -17.06
C SER A 84 -16.49 6.23 -16.95
N ARG A 85 -17.75 5.85 -17.12
CA ARG A 85 -18.27 4.48 -16.94
C ARG A 85 -17.64 3.45 -17.90
N ASP A 86 -16.88 3.86 -18.92
CA ASP A 86 -16.26 2.96 -19.91
C ASP A 86 -14.71 2.88 -19.88
N MET A 87 -14.04 3.49 -18.90
CA MET A 87 -12.58 3.65 -18.97
C MET A 87 -11.73 2.64 -18.19
N GLY A 88 -12.32 1.73 -17.43
CA GLY A 88 -11.56 0.70 -16.71
C GLY A 88 -10.64 -0.12 -17.64
N LEU A 89 -9.37 -0.27 -17.25
CA LEU A 89 -8.34 -0.93 -18.06
C LEU A 89 -7.86 -2.27 -17.46
N ALA A 90 -8.53 -2.78 -16.41
CA ALA A 90 -8.19 -4.07 -15.81
C ALA A 90 -8.25 -5.20 -16.85
N GLY A 91 -7.17 -5.98 -16.94
CA GLY A 91 -7.03 -7.09 -17.90
C GLY A 91 -6.97 -6.68 -19.38
N ARG A 92 -7.12 -5.39 -19.71
CA ARG A 92 -7.15 -4.88 -21.09
C ARG A 92 -5.80 -4.37 -21.55
N VAL A 93 -4.98 -3.80 -20.66
CA VAL A 93 -3.71 -3.17 -21.04
C VAL A 93 -2.52 -3.80 -20.34
N LEU A 94 -1.39 -3.85 -21.05
CA LEU A 94 -0.10 -4.25 -20.51
C LEU A 94 0.83 -3.03 -20.44
N ILE A 95 1.18 -2.61 -19.22
CA ILE A 95 2.12 -1.50 -19.01
C ILE A 95 3.54 -1.95 -19.42
N THR A 96 4.18 -1.19 -20.30
CA THR A 96 5.50 -1.53 -20.84
C THR A 96 6.60 -0.58 -20.39
N ARG A 97 6.26 0.68 -20.10
CA ARG A 97 7.21 1.70 -19.60
C ARG A 97 6.51 2.67 -18.67
N VAL A 98 7.17 3.06 -17.58
CA VAL A 98 6.74 4.16 -16.69
C VAL A 98 7.79 5.27 -16.74
N ARG A 99 7.35 6.51 -16.79
CA ARG A 99 8.16 7.73 -16.70
C ARG A 99 7.84 8.46 -15.41
N LEU A 100 8.89 8.84 -14.70
CA LEU A 100 8.82 9.51 -13.41
C LEU A 100 9.45 10.89 -13.54
N ARG A 101 8.84 11.88 -12.88
CA ARG A 101 9.34 13.25 -12.77
C ARG A 101 9.87 13.48 -11.37
N LEU A 102 11.20 13.49 -11.25
CA LEU A 102 11.90 13.61 -9.97
C LEU A 102 12.31 15.07 -9.70
N PRO A 103 12.11 15.58 -8.47
CA PRO A 103 12.39 16.98 -8.14
C PRO A 103 13.90 17.27 -8.13
N LYS A 104 14.33 18.29 -8.89
CA LYS A 104 15.72 18.80 -8.81
C LYS A 104 16.01 19.53 -7.50
N ARG A 105 15.02 20.26 -6.98
CA ARG A 105 15.08 20.93 -5.68
C ARG A 105 14.36 20.06 -4.67
N TRP A 106 15.06 19.04 -4.20
CA TRP A 106 14.51 18.05 -3.30
C TRP A 106 14.28 18.62 -1.89
N ARG A 107 13.29 18.06 -1.20
CA ARG A 107 13.02 18.25 0.23
C ARG A 107 12.59 16.91 0.81
N ALA A 108 13.06 16.60 2.02
CA ALA A 108 12.67 15.38 2.71
C ALA A 108 11.16 15.36 3.00
N ASP A 109 10.51 14.26 2.68
CA ASP A 109 9.14 13.99 3.11
C ASP A 109 9.18 13.13 4.38
N LEU A 110 9.01 13.78 5.52
CA LEU A 110 9.08 13.15 6.84
C LEU A 110 7.73 13.05 7.54
N GLY A 111 6.62 13.42 6.87
CA GLY A 111 5.30 13.56 7.51
C GLY A 111 4.64 12.25 7.96
N TYR A 112 5.35 11.12 7.84
CA TYR A 112 4.90 9.84 8.34
C TYR A 112 5.52 9.57 9.71
N LEU A 113 4.70 9.20 10.69
CA LEU A 113 5.06 9.08 12.11
C LEU A 113 6.36 8.29 12.38
N ASP A 114 6.61 7.20 11.64
CA ASP A 114 7.85 6.44 11.82
C ASP A 114 9.11 7.21 11.39
N LEU A 115 9.00 8.05 10.35
CA LEU A 115 10.10 8.91 9.90
C LEU A 115 10.29 10.10 10.82
N GLU A 116 9.20 10.71 11.33
CA GLU A 116 9.29 11.75 12.35
C GLU A 116 10.02 11.24 13.59
N ARG A 117 9.67 10.02 14.05
CA ARG A 117 10.35 9.36 15.17
C ARG A 117 11.82 9.11 14.88
N ARG A 118 12.17 8.60 13.70
CA ARG A 118 13.59 8.40 13.32
C ARG A 118 14.38 9.69 13.25
N SER A 119 13.79 10.76 12.71
CA SER A 119 14.42 12.08 12.68
C SER A 119 14.68 12.60 14.10
N ALA A 120 13.70 12.46 15.01
CA ALA A 120 13.86 12.85 16.41
C ALA A 120 14.91 12.00 17.16
N GLU A 121 14.91 10.67 16.95
CA GLU A 121 15.87 9.75 17.58
C GLU A 121 17.32 10.00 17.15
N THR A 122 17.53 10.36 15.88
CA THR A 122 18.87 10.61 15.33
C THR A 122 19.35 12.04 15.52
N GLY A 123 18.44 12.98 15.85
CA GLY A 123 18.73 14.41 15.93
C GLY A 123 18.99 15.06 14.57
N ILE A 124 18.70 14.38 13.46
CA ILE A 124 18.93 14.88 12.10
C ILE A 124 17.65 15.58 11.62
N ALA A 125 17.68 16.92 11.63
CA ALA A 125 16.55 17.76 11.21
C ALA A 125 16.42 17.88 9.67
N ASP A 126 17.55 17.85 8.95
CA ASP A 126 17.58 17.93 7.48
C ASP A 126 18.34 16.73 6.91
N PRO A 127 17.69 15.54 6.83
CA PRO A 127 18.34 14.35 6.33
C PRO A 127 18.56 14.44 4.82
N THR A 128 19.63 13.81 4.34
CA THR A 128 19.85 13.57 2.91
C THR A 128 18.87 12.52 2.36
N PRO A 129 18.65 12.46 1.03
CA PRO A 129 17.82 11.42 0.42
C PRO A 129 18.28 10.00 0.76
N GLN A 130 19.61 9.80 0.87
CA GLN A 130 20.19 8.51 1.25
C GLN A 130 19.85 8.14 2.70
N GLN A 131 19.90 9.09 3.64
CA GLN A 131 19.50 8.84 5.02
C GLN A 131 18.02 8.46 5.14
N VAL A 132 17.13 9.15 4.41
CA VAL A 132 15.71 8.78 4.36
C VAL A 132 15.54 7.36 3.79
N PHE A 133 16.24 7.03 2.70
CA PHE A 133 16.23 5.68 2.12
C PHE A 133 16.65 4.62 3.14
N ASP A 134 17.75 4.86 3.87
CA ASP A 134 18.28 3.92 4.86
C ASP A 134 17.30 3.74 6.02
N TRP A 135 16.73 4.84 6.54
CA TRP A 135 15.71 4.79 7.58
C TRP A 135 14.47 4.01 7.13
N VAL A 136 13.97 4.25 5.92
CA VAL A 136 12.83 3.52 5.34
C VAL A 136 13.16 2.03 5.25
N CYS A 137 14.32 1.68 4.70
CA CYS A 137 14.76 0.29 4.59
C CYS A 137 14.81 -0.40 5.97
N ASP A 138 15.37 0.26 6.98
CA ASP A 138 15.51 -0.30 8.31
C ASP A 138 14.18 -0.45 9.04
N ILE A 139 13.29 0.55 8.95
CA ILE A 139 11.92 0.46 9.49
C ILE A 139 11.19 -0.71 8.84
N ARG A 140 11.26 -0.82 7.50
CA ARG A 140 10.57 -1.89 6.76
C ARG A 140 11.10 -3.28 7.14
N ARG A 141 12.42 -3.47 7.22
CA ARG A 141 13.01 -4.75 7.65
C ARG A 141 12.63 -5.16 9.08
N HIS A 142 12.41 -4.19 9.95
CA HIS A 142 11.96 -4.47 11.32
C HIS A 142 10.48 -4.87 11.38
N LYS A 143 9.62 -4.24 10.57
CA LYS A 143 8.16 -4.40 10.65
C LYS A 143 7.60 -5.46 9.70
N LEU A 144 8.21 -5.65 8.54
CA LEU A 144 7.68 -6.48 7.47
C LEU A 144 8.49 -7.78 7.36
N PRO A 145 7.80 -8.92 7.18
CA PRO A 145 8.48 -10.16 6.90
C PRO A 145 9.07 -10.14 5.49
N ASP A 146 10.29 -10.67 5.35
CA ASP A 146 10.90 -10.91 4.05
C ASP A 146 10.12 -12.00 3.29
N PRO A 147 9.49 -11.70 2.13
CA PRO A 147 8.73 -12.67 1.35
C PRO A 147 9.54 -13.89 0.90
N ALA A 148 10.87 -13.76 0.77
CA ALA A 148 11.75 -14.88 0.42
C ALA A 148 11.92 -15.87 1.59
N ARG A 149 11.64 -15.44 2.82
CA ARG A 149 11.75 -16.27 4.04
C ARG A 149 10.39 -16.77 4.52
N ILE A 150 9.37 -15.92 4.44
CA ILE A 150 8.00 -16.24 4.85
C ILE A 150 7.04 -15.61 3.85
N GLY A 151 6.34 -16.46 3.08
CA GLY A 151 5.50 -16.00 1.99
C GLY A 151 4.43 -15.03 2.46
N ASN A 152 4.35 -13.86 1.86
CA ASN A 152 3.36 -12.83 2.16
C ASN A 152 3.20 -11.87 0.95
N ALA A 153 2.11 -11.12 0.94
CA ALA A 153 1.81 -10.12 -0.10
C ALA A 153 1.88 -8.68 0.45
N GLY A 154 2.67 -8.44 1.50
CA GLY A 154 2.69 -7.17 2.23
C GLY A 154 1.41 -6.95 3.05
N SER A 155 0.99 -5.70 3.17
CA SER A 155 -0.29 -5.37 3.81
C SER A 155 -1.43 -6.00 3.02
N PHE A 156 -2.20 -6.86 3.68
CA PHE A 156 -3.27 -7.61 3.04
C PHE A 156 -4.55 -6.79 2.91
N PHE A 157 -4.76 -5.78 3.77
CA PHE A 157 -5.93 -4.91 3.75
C PHE A 157 -5.56 -3.46 3.54
N LYS A 158 -6.41 -2.73 2.81
CA LYS A 158 -6.36 -1.27 2.74
C LYS A 158 -6.74 -0.67 4.10
N ASN A 159 -6.25 0.54 4.36
CA ASN A 159 -6.75 1.35 5.45
C ASN A 159 -8.13 1.91 5.06
N PRO A 160 -9.20 1.65 5.82
CA PRO A 160 -10.53 2.15 5.51
C PRO A 160 -10.61 3.65 5.76
N THR A 161 -11.45 4.32 4.97
CA THR A 161 -11.77 5.73 5.12
C THR A 161 -13.22 5.86 5.59
N VAL A 162 -13.46 6.71 6.58
CA VAL A 162 -14.76 6.90 7.24
C VAL A 162 -15.10 8.38 7.32
N THR A 163 -16.37 8.69 7.61
CA THR A 163 -16.78 10.08 7.87
C THR A 163 -16.27 10.56 9.24
N PRO A 164 -16.17 11.88 9.47
CA PRO A 164 -15.83 12.43 10.79
C PRO A 164 -16.76 11.93 11.90
N GLU A 165 -18.05 11.81 11.64
CA GLU A 165 -19.05 11.36 12.61
C GLU A 165 -18.80 9.91 13.01
N GLN A 166 -18.62 9.03 12.01
CA GLN A 166 -18.30 7.62 12.27
C GLN A 166 -16.97 7.47 13.01
N CYS A 167 -15.97 8.32 12.70
CA CYS A 167 -14.71 8.32 13.42
C CYS A 167 -14.89 8.75 14.90
N ALA A 168 -15.68 9.80 15.16
CA ALA A 168 -15.96 10.25 16.52
C ALA A 168 -16.66 9.16 17.35
N ASP A 169 -17.64 8.45 16.76
CA ASP A 169 -18.32 7.33 17.40
C ASP A 169 -17.38 6.15 17.70
N ILE A 170 -16.39 5.90 16.84
CA ILE A 170 -15.36 4.89 17.10
C ILE A 170 -14.44 5.36 18.22
N ILE A 171 -13.96 6.60 18.21
CA ILE A 171 -13.09 7.16 19.26
C ILE A 171 -13.78 7.10 20.63
N GLY A 172 -15.09 7.37 20.70
CA GLY A 172 -15.85 7.28 21.95
C GLY A 172 -15.86 5.88 22.57
N ARG A 173 -15.83 4.83 21.75
CA ARG A 173 -15.76 3.42 22.18
C ARG A 173 -14.33 2.91 22.34
N GLU A 174 -13.42 3.43 21.52
CA GLU A 174 -12.05 2.95 21.33
C GLU A 174 -11.07 4.13 21.29
N PRO A 175 -10.77 4.78 22.44
CA PRO A 175 -10.05 6.06 22.47
C PRO A 175 -8.62 6.01 21.93
N LYS A 176 -8.05 4.81 21.78
CA LYS A 176 -6.69 4.58 21.27
C LYS A 176 -6.64 4.29 19.76
N VAL A 177 -7.78 4.37 19.06
CA VAL A 177 -7.83 4.12 17.62
C VAL A 177 -6.88 5.06 16.87
N VAL A 178 -6.00 4.47 16.06
CA VAL A 178 -5.06 5.24 15.24
C VAL A 178 -5.78 5.67 13.96
N HIS A 179 -5.81 6.99 13.73
CA HIS A 179 -6.52 7.61 12.63
C HIS A 179 -5.77 8.82 12.09
N TYR A 180 -6.05 9.18 10.83
CA TYR A 180 -5.40 10.28 10.13
C TYR A 180 -6.46 11.10 9.38
N PRO A 181 -6.57 12.41 9.63
CA PRO A 181 -7.46 13.27 8.84
C PRO A 181 -6.97 13.37 7.40
N MET A 182 -7.90 13.38 6.45
CA MET A 182 -7.62 13.52 5.02
C MET A 182 -8.04 14.92 4.53
N PRO A 183 -7.42 15.44 3.44
CA PRO A 183 -7.73 16.78 2.93
C PRO A 183 -9.18 17.00 2.48
N ASP A 184 -9.89 15.94 2.11
CA ASP A 184 -11.31 15.97 1.72
C ASP A 184 -12.28 15.95 2.91
N GLY A 185 -11.75 16.01 4.13
CA GLY A 185 -12.52 15.96 5.37
C GLY A 185 -12.84 14.55 5.87
N SER A 186 -12.53 13.51 5.09
CA SER A 186 -12.66 12.13 5.55
C SER A 186 -11.56 11.76 6.55
N VAL A 187 -11.72 10.63 7.25
CA VAL A 187 -10.73 10.14 8.21
C VAL A 187 -10.30 8.73 7.83
N LYS A 188 -8.99 8.52 7.70
CA LYS A 188 -8.41 7.21 7.40
C LYS A 188 -8.03 6.50 8.68
N LEU A 189 -8.58 5.32 8.92
CA LEU A 189 -8.27 4.49 10.10
C LEU A 189 -7.12 3.53 9.80
N ALA A 190 -6.25 3.27 10.77
CA ALA A 190 -5.19 2.28 10.62
C ALA A 190 -5.76 0.86 10.74
N ALA A 191 -5.90 0.16 9.61
CA ALA A 191 -6.41 -1.21 9.58
C ALA A 191 -5.59 -2.19 10.44
N GLY A 192 -4.26 -2.00 10.50
CA GLY A 192 -3.41 -2.80 11.38
C GLY A 192 -3.77 -2.66 12.85
N TRP A 193 -4.16 -1.47 13.29
CA TRP A 193 -4.62 -1.25 14.65
C TRP A 193 -5.97 -1.94 14.89
N LEU A 194 -6.92 -1.83 13.96
CA LEU A 194 -8.23 -2.50 14.07
C LEU A 194 -8.09 -4.02 14.19
N ILE A 195 -7.21 -4.62 13.38
CA ILE A 195 -6.93 -6.06 13.40
C ILE A 195 -6.24 -6.48 14.70
N ASP A 196 -5.27 -5.70 15.19
CA ASP A 196 -4.57 -5.96 16.46
C ASP A 196 -5.53 -5.83 17.66
N ALA A 197 -6.41 -4.83 17.65
CA ALA A 197 -7.44 -4.65 18.67
C ALA A 197 -8.39 -5.86 18.76
N CYS A 198 -8.77 -6.45 17.62
CA CYS A 198 -9.48 -7.74 17.56
C CYS A 198 -8.63 -8.96 17.99
N GLY A 199 -7.37 -8.75 18.36
CA GLY A 199 -6.47 -9.77 18.87
C GLY A 199 -5.98 -10.75 17.82
N TRP A 200 -5.95 -10.37 16.53
CA TRP A 200 -5.55 -11.27 15.44
C TRP A 200 -4.04 -11.40 15.28
N LYS A 201 -3.26 -10.42 15.74
CA LYS A 201 -1.80 -10.41 15.63
C LYS A 201 -1.18 -11.68 16.21
N GLY A 202 -0.40 -12.39 15.39
CA GLY A 202 0.22 -13.67 15.76
C GLY A 202 -0.68 -14.91 15.64
N LYS A 203 -2.01 -14.76 15.50
CA LYS A 203 -2.93 -15.90 15.35
C LYS A 203 -2.84 -16.56 13.98
N SER A 204 -3.35 -17.80 13.90
CA SER A 204 -3.44 -18.59 12.68
C SER A 204 -4.81 -19.23 12.49
N VAL A 205 -5.14 -19.47 11.22
CA VAL A 205 -6.21 -20.37 10.79
C VAL A 205 -5.57 -21.35 9.80
N GLY A 206 -5.42 -22.60 10.22
CA GLY A 206 -4.57 -23.55 9.50
C GLY A 206 -3.13 -23.03 9.40
N ARG A 207 -2.57 -23.02 8.19
CA ARG A 207 -1.21 -22.53 7.89
C ARG A 207 -1.17 -21.06 7.51
N ALA A 208 -2.31 -20.41 7.33
CA ALA A 208 -2.35 -18.95 7.20
C ALA A 208 -2.21 -18.32 8.59
N GLY A 209 -1.41 -17.28 8.72
CA GLY A 209 -1.23 -16.55 9.97
C GLY A 209 -1.21 -15.04 9.78
N VAL A 210 -1.37 -14.31 10.88
CA VAL A 210 -1.13 -12.87 10.95
C VAL A 210 0.25 -12.64 11.55
N TYR A 211 1.08 -11.84 10.89
CA TYR A 211 2.45 -11.63 11.33
C TYR A 211 2.54 -10.97 12.72
N GLU A 212 3.46 -11.46 13.54
CA GLU A 212 3.59 -11.10 14.96
C GLU A 212 4.04 -9.65 15.15
N LYS A 213 4.71 -9.06 14.15
CA LYS A 213 5.20 -7.67 14.21
C LYS A 213 4.30 -6.68 13.49
N GLN A 214 3.40 -7.16 12.62
CA GLN A 214 2.55 -6.30 11.81
C GLN A 214 1.21 -7.00 11.49
N ALA A 215 0.13 -6.56 12.14
CA ALA A 215 -1.19 -7.17 12.04
C ALA A 215 -1.83 -7.05 10.64
N LEU A 216 -1.33 -6.14 9.80
CA LEU A 216 -1.77 -6.02 8.41
C LEU A 216 -1.24 -7.11 7.49
N VAL A 217 -0.19 -7.85 7.88
CA VAL A 217 0.49 -8.80 6.99
C VAL A 217 0.01 -10.21 7.28
N LEU A 218 -0.61 -10.84 6.28
CA LEU A 218 -0.89 -12.28 6.32
C LEU A 218 0.32 -13.06 5.81
N VAL A 219 0.65 -14.14 6.48
CA VAL A 219 1.85 -14.96 6.25
C VAL A 219 1.50 -16.43 6.01
N ASN A 220 2.25 -17.05 5.11
CA ASN A 220 2.27 -18.49 4.92
C ASN A 220 3.21 -19.12 5.96
N ARG A 221 2.65 -19.88 6.90
CA ARG A 221 3.41 -20.65 7.91
C ARG A 221 3.61 -22.12 7.51
N GLY A 222 3.18 -22.51 6.32
CA GLY A 222 3.43 -23.84 5.76
C GLY A 222 4.86 -24.02 5.27
N GLY A 223 5.28 -25.27 5.15
CA GLY A 223 6.60 -25.66 4.64
C GLY A 223 6.56 -26.02 3.16
N ALA A 224 7.72 -26.33 2.56
CA ALA A 224 7.81 -26.70 1.15
C ALA A 224 6.99 -27.96 0.78
N ALA A 225 6.91 -28.92 1.71
CA ALA A 225 6.13 -30.15 1.51
C ALA A 225 4.62 -29.96 1.69
N ASP A 226 4.21 -28.89 2.37
CA ASP A 226 2.82 -28.69 2.79
C ASP A 226 2.54 -27.18 2.95
N PRO A 227 2.45 -26.46 1.82
CA PRO A 227 2.31 -25.02 1.81
C PRO A 227 0.91 -24.60 2.27
N CYS A 228 0.79 -23.39 2.82
CA CYS A 228 -0.50 -22.75 3.00
C CYS A 228 -1.22 -22.63 1.65
N THR A 229 -2.49 -23.03 1.61
CA THR A 229 -3.33 -22.89 0.43
C THR A 229 -3.93 -21.49 0.34
N GLY A 230 -4.31 -21.07 -0.88
CA GLY A 230 -5.07 -19.82 -1.06
C GLY A 230 -6.41 -19.83 -0.32
N GLY A 231 -7.05 -21.00 -0.20
CA GLY A 231 -8.29 -21.17 0.57
C GLY A 231 -8.13 -20.85 2.06
N GLU A 232 -7.01 -21.26 2.67
CA GLU A 232 -6.70 -20.92 4.06
C GLU A 232 -6.46 -19.41 4.23
N VAL A 233 -5.73 -18.77 3.30
CA VAL A 233 -5.51 -17.32 3.33
C VAL A 233 -6.83 -16.56 3.22
N VAL A 234 -7.72 -16.96 2.30
CA VAL A 234 -9.05 -16.35 2.13
C VAL A 234 -9.91 -16.58 3.36
N THR A 235 -9.84 -17.76 3.98
CA THR A 235 -10.58 -18.07 5.21
C THR A 235 -10.12 -17.19 6.37
N LEU A 236 -8.80 -17.05 6.56
CA LEU A 236 -8.25 -16.14 7.56
C LEU A 236 -8.66 -14.69 7.30
N ALA A 237 -8.58 -14.23 6.04
CA ALA A 237 -8.95 -12.87 5.67
C ALA A 237 -10.43 -12.57 5.97
N LYS A 238 -11.34 -13.50 5.65
CA LYS A 238 -12.77 -13.38 5.95
C LYS A 238 -13.02 -13.34 7.46
N ALA A 239 -12.36 -14.19 8.24
CA ALA A 239 -12.49 -14.18 9.69
C ALA A 239 -12.07 -12.83 10.30
N ILE A 240 -10.97 -12.25 9.81
CA ILE A 240 -10.52 -10.92 10.21
C ILE A 240 -11.54 -9.84 9.82
N GLN A 241 -12.04 -9.85 8.57
CA GLN A 241 -13.05 -8.91 8.11
C GLN A 241 -14.32 -8.97 8.98
N THR A 242 -14.80 -10.17 9.31
CA THR A 242 -15.97 -10.36 10.18
C THR A 242 -15.71 -9.78 11.57
N SER A 243 -14.59 -10.09 12.22
CA SER A 243 -14.31 -9.55 13.56
C SER A 243 -14.19 -8.03 13.60
N VAL A 244 -13.55 -7.43 12.58
CA VAL A 244 -13.41 -5.97 12.48
C VAL A 244 -14.77 -5.32 12.21
N TYR A 245 -15.60 -5.94 11.37
CA TYR A 245 -16.95 -5.46 11.10
C TYR A 245 -17.84 -5.53 12.34
N GLU A 246 -17.86 -6.67 13.05
CA GLU A 246 -18.66 -6.85 14.27
C GLU A 246 -18.27 -5.87 15.38
N ARG A 247 -16.98 -5.58 15.55
CA ARG A 247 -16.51 -4.69 16.61
C ARG A 247 -16.63 -3.20 16.26
N PHE A 248 -16.27 -2.82 15.04
CA PHE A 248 -16.13 -1.41 14.67
C PHE A 248 -17.19 -0.93 13.66
N GLY A 249 -17.95 -1.83 13.05
CA GLY A 249 -18.84 -1.52 11.93
C GLY A 249 -18.08 -1.22 10.64
N ILE A 250 -16.81 -1.63 10.53
CA ILE A 250 -15.92 -1.30 9.43
C ILE A 250 -15.60 -2.54 8.59
N ARG A 251 -15.84 -2.46 7.29
CA ARG A 251 -15.50 -3.53 6.35
C ARG A 251 -14.12 -3.27 5.75
N LEU A 252 -13.16 -4.14 6.03
CA LEU A 252 -11.84 -4.07 5.43
C LEU A 252 -11.86 -4.58 3.99
N GLU A 253 -11.16 -3.90 3.09
CA GLU A 253 -10.97 -4.32 1.70
C GLU A 253 -9.59 -4.95 1.52
N PRO A 254 -9.48 -6.14 0.88
CA PRO A 254 -8.19 -6.69 0.50
C PRO A 254 -7.44 -5.77 -0.49
N GLU A 255 -6.13 -5.67 -0.32
CA GLU A 255 -5.22 -4.98 -1.23
C GLU A 255 -4.68 -5.90 -2.35
N PRO A 256 -4.26 -7.15 -2.06
CA PRO A 256 -3.81 -8.09 -3.09
C PRO A 256 -4.94 -8.51 -4.04
N VAL A 257 -4.56 -8.82 -5.29
CA VAL A 257 -5.47 -9.42 -6.28
C VAL A 257 -5.61 -10.92 -5.97
N VAL A 258 -6.84 -11.39 -5.81
CA VAL A 258 -7.17 -12.81 -5.70
C VAL A 258 -7.51 -13.32 -7.10
N ILE A 259 -6.81 -14.36 -7.55
CA ILE A 259 -6.94 -14.98 -8.87
C ILE A 259 -7.70 -16.30 -8.73
#